data_AF-A0A2P6PFG2-F1
#
_entry.id   AF-A0A2P6PFG2-F1
#
_cell.length_a   1.000
_cell.length_b   1.000
_cell.length_c   1.000
_cell.angle_alpha   90.00
_cell.angle_beta   90.00
_cell.angle_gamma   90.00
#
_symmetry.space_group_name_H-M   'P 1'
#
loop_
_entity.id
_entity.type
_entity.pdbx_description
1 polymer ?
#
loop_
_entity_poly.entity_id
_entity_poly.type
_entity_poly.pdbx_seq_one_letter_code
_entity_poly.pdbx_strand_id
1 'polypeptide(L)'
;METGPTQTQQPIINQPLEKVTDAIRMELKSHFEIAGGPQVESLNNLTAGLNRRGAALLFYQTCVLATRDFVKVKQNAPYEDILITRGSNM
;
A
#
# COMPACT_ATOMS: atom_id res chain seq x y z
N MET A 1 -12.24 -34.59 6.84
CA MET A 1 -11.35 -34.35 5.68
C MET A 1 -10.76 -32.98 5.88
N GLU A 2 -9.54 -32.91 6.42
CA GLU A 2 -8.84 -31.63 6.59
C GLU A 2 -8.08 -31.31 5.30
N THR A 3 -8.27 -30.11 4.76
CA THR A 3 -7.44 -29.59 3.68
C THR A 3 -6.10 -29.16 4.26
N GLY A 4 -5.02 -29.82 3.85
CA GLY A 4 -3.66 -29.45 4.25
C GLY A 4 -3.31 -28.01 3.85
N PRO A 5 -2.30 -27.39 4.49
CA PRO A 5 -1.95 -25.99 4.25
C PRO A 5 -1.56 -25.77 2.78
N THR A 6 -2.32 -24.93 2.09
CA THR A 6 -2.01 -24.51 0.72
C THR A 6 -0.65 -23.83 0.71
N GLN A 7 0.30 -24.35 -0.10
CA GLN A 7 1.60 -23.72 -0.26
C GLN A 7 1.42 -22.32 -0.86
N THR A 8 1.57 -21.29 -0.03
CA THR A 8 1.57 -19.90 -0.49
C THR A 8 2.75 -19.69 -1.44
N GLN A 9 2.48 -19.21 -2.65
CA GLN A 9 3.56 -18.84 -3.58
C GLN A 9 4.41 -17.74 -2.93
N GLN A 10 5.73 -17.95 -2.92
CA GLN A 10 6.69 -16.92 -2.52
C GLN A 10 6.48 -15.71 -3.45
N PRO A 11 6.23 -14.49 -2.94
CA PRO A 11 5.99 -13.33 -3.79
C PRO A 11 7.22 -13.05 -4.65
N ILE A 12 7.03 -12.88 -5.96
CA ILE A 12 8.12 -12.59 -6.91
C ILE A 12 8.47 -11.10 -6.80
N ILE A 13 9.20 -10.75 -5.74
CA ILE A 13 9.54 -9.36 -5.37
C ILE A 13 10.41 -8.68 -6.44
N ASN A 14 11.25 -9.45 -7.17
CA ASN A 14 12.24 -8.94 -8.11
C ASN A 14 11.70 -8.46 -9.47
N GLN A 15 10.38 -8.54 -9.73
CA GLN A 15 9.82 -8.00 -10.97
C GLN A 15 9.84 -6.46 -10.94
N PRO A 16 10.14 -5.78 -12.07
CA PRO A 16 10.01 -4.33 -12.18
C PRO A 16 8.64 -3.85 -11.68
N LEU A 17 8.62 -2.72 -10.99
CA LEU A 17 7.38 -2.14 -10.50
C LEU A 17 6.54 -1.64 -11.69
N GLU A 18 5.23 -1.89 -11.68
CA GLU A 18 4.34 -1.34 -12.71
C GLU A 18 4.39 0.20 -12.63
N LYS A 19 4.40 0.87 -13.79
CA LYS A 19 4.53 2.34 -13.88
C LYS A 19 3.53 3.10 -12.99
N VAL A 20 2.30 2.58 -12.84
CA VAL A 20 1.27 3.17 -11.99
C VAL A 20 1.64 3.04 -10.51
N THR A 21 2.08 1.87 -10.06
CA THR A 21 2.55 1.64 -8.69
C THR A 21 3.78 2.47 -8.36
N ASP A 22 4.69 2.67 -9.33
CA ASP A 22 5.89 3.48 -9.15
C ASP A 22 5.58 4.97 -9.03
N ALA A 23 4.62 5.48 -9.81
CA ALA A 23 4.12 6.85 -9.64
C ALA A 23 3.49 7.05 -8.24
N ILE A 24 2.69 6.09 -7.76
CA ILE A 24 2.11 6.12 -6.40
C ILE A 24 3.21 6.07 -5.33
N ARG A 25 4.27 5.27 -5.54
CA ARG A 25 5.44 5.22 -4.65
C ARG A 25 6.13 6.59 -4.57
N MET A 26 6.35 7.25 -5.71
CA MET A 26 6.98 8.57 -5.75
C MET A 26 6.14 9.65 -5.06
N GLU A 27 4.82 9.62 -5.23
CA GLU A 27 3.92 10.56 -4.56
C GLU A 27 3.94 10.38 -3.03
N LEU A 28 3.78 9.15 -2.56
CA LEU A 28 3.86 8.83 -1.12
C LEU A 28 5.24 9.17 -0.54
N LYS A 29 6.31 8.94 -1.30
CA LYS A 29 7.67 9.32 -0.90
C LYS A 29 7.80 10.84 -0.74
N SER A 30 7.37 11.60 -1.74
CA SER A 30 7.35 13.08 -1.70
C SER A 30 6.61 13.57 -0.44
N HIS A 31 5.42 13.01 -0.17
CA HIS A 31 4.63 13.36 1.00
C HIS A 31 5.34 13.10 2.34
N PHE A 32 5.97 11.93 2.50
CA PHE A 32 6.69 11.58 3.74
C PHE A 32 8.04 12.30 3.91
N GLU A 33 8.65 12.82 2.84
CA GLU A 33 9.93 13.55 2.87
C GLU A 33 9.79 15.05 3.16
N ILE A 34 8.57 15.60 3.16
CA ILE A 34 8.31 16.99 3.59
C ILE A 34 8.74 17.18 5.05
N ALA A 35 9.65 18.13 5.29
CA ALA A 35 10.14 18.44 6.64
C ALA A 35 9.00 18.94 7.54
N GLY A 36 8.69 18.18 8.60
CA GLY A 36 7.53 18.44 9.48
C GLY A 36 6.18 17.98 8.90
N GLY A 37 6.17 17.30 7.75
CA GLY A 37 4.97 16.74 7.12
C GLY A 37 4.42 15.49 7.82
N PRO A 38 3.20 15.04 7.44
CA PRO A 38 2.53 13.93 8.11
C PRO A 38 3.29 12.61 7.91
N GLN A 39 3.62 11.94 9.01
CA GLN A 39 4.31 10.64 9.01
C GLN A 39 3.36 9.45 8.78
N VAL A 40 2.07 9.72 8.72
CA VAL A 40 0.97 8.75 8.54
C VAL A 40 0.01 9.37 7.53
N GLU A 41 -0.42 8.58 6.56
CA GLU A 41 -1.56 8.89 5.69
C GLU A 41 -2.72 7.94 5.90
N SER A 42 -3.89 8.29 5.36
CA SER A 42 -5.14 7.54 5.42
C SER A 42 -5.52 7.09 4.01
N LEU A 43 -5.77 5.79 3.82
CA LEU A 43 -6.25 5.31 2.52
C LEU A 43 -7.62 5.90 2.16
N ASN A 44 -8.47 6.17 3.16
CA ASN A 44 -9.74 6.85 2.93
C ASN A 44 -9.54 8.29 2.41
N ASN A 45 -8.55 9.02 2.94
CA ASN A 45 -8.21 10.35 2.41
C ASN A 45 -7.62 10.27 0.99
N LEU A 46 -6.68 9.36 0.74
CA LEU A 46 -6.07 9.17 -0.59
C LEU A 46 -7.07 8.69 -1.66
N THR A 47 -8.17 8.05 -1.26
CA THR A 47 -9.26 7.63 -2.16
C THR A 47 -10.43 8.61 -2.23
N ALA A 48 -10.39 9.71 -1.47
CA ALA A 48 -11.45 10.71 -1.47
C ALA A 48 -11.63 11.32 -2.86
N GLY A 49 -12.88 11.34 -3.35
CA GLY A 49 -13.22 11.82 -4.70
C GLY A 49 -12.87 10.86 -5.85
N LEU A 50 -12.19 9.74 -5.60
CA LEU A 50 -11.99 8.71 -6.62
C LEU A 50 -13.28 7.91 -6.86
N ASN A 51 -13.48 7.48 -8.11
CA ASN A 51 -14.51 6.49 -8.41
C ASN A 51 -14.09 5.10 -7.87
N ARG A 52 -15.06 4.18 -7.74
CA ARG A 52 -14.86 2.82 -7.20
C ARG A 52 -13.68 2.06 -7.85
N ARG A 53 -13.44 2.23 -9.16
CA ARG A 53 -12.32 1.60 -9.87
C ARG A 53 -10.99 2.21 -9.47
N GLY A 54 -10.91 3.53 -9.34
CA GLY A 54 -9.72 4.23 -8.86
C GLY A 54 -9.37 3.85 -7.43
N ALA A 55 -10.34 3.84 -6.52
CA ALA A 55 -10.14 3.44 -5.13
C ALA A 55 -9.68 1.98 -4.99
N ALA A 56 -10.31 1.05 -5.73
CA ALA A 56 -9.92 -0.36 -5.74
C ALA A 56 -8.52 -0.59 -6.33
N LEU A 57 -8.14 0.17 -7.37
CA LEU A 57 -6.79 0.14 -7.93
C LEU A 57 -5.78 0.64 -6.90
N LEU A 58 -6.04 1.78 -6.25
CA LEU A 58 -5.12 2.33 -5.25
C LEU A 58 -4.91 1.35 -4.09
N PHE A 59 -5.99 0.77 -3.54
CA PHE A 59 -5.92 -0.27 -2.50
C PHE A 59 -5.01 -1.45 -2.93
N TYR A 60 -5.20 -1.99 -4.14
CA TYR A 60 -4.35 -3.08 -4.64
C TYR A 60 -2.88 -2.64 -4.75
N GLN A 61 -2.61 -1.44 -5.26
CA GLN A 61 -1.25 -0.93 -5.38
C GLN A 61 -0.61 -0.66 -4.01
N THR A 62 -1.36 -0.23 -3.00
CA THR A 62 -0.91 -0.17 -1.60
C THR A 62 -0.49 -1.54 -1.08
N CYS A 63 -1.25 -2.62 -1.38
CA CYS A 63 -0.85 -3.98 -1.02
C CYS A 63 0.45 -4.43 -1.73
N VAL A 64 0.66 -4.06 -2.99
CA VAL A 64 1.93 -4.33 -3.72
C VAL A 64 3.10 -3.58 -3.07
N LEU A 65 2.93 -2.30 -2.72
CA LEU A 65 3.95 -1.51 -2.03
C LEU A 65 4.27 -2.04 -0.63
N ALA A 66 3.26 -2.50 0.11
CA ALA A 66 3.44 -3.13 1.43
C ALA A 66 4.18 -4.47 1.34
N THR A 67 3.89 -5.28 0.32
CA THR A 67 4.57 -6.56 0.06
C THR A 67 6.07 -6.38 -0.21
N ARG A 68 6.48 -5.19 -0.67
CA ARG A 68 7.89 -4.82 -0.95
C ARG A 68 8.51 -3.92 0.13
N ASP A 69 7.84 -3.74 1.27
CA ASP A 69 8.23 -2.85 2.38
C ASP A 69 8.59 -1.40 1.95
N PHE A 70 7.94 -0.88 0.91
CA PHE A 70 7.95 0.56 0.60
C PHE A 70 7.01 1.33 1.55
N VAL A 71 5.90 0.69 1.95
CA VAL A 71 4.98 1.22 2.95
C VAL A 71 4.70 0.16 4.01
N LYS A 72 4.29 0.60 5.20
CA LYS A 72 3.67 -0.23 6.22
C LYS A 72 2.22 0.18 6.35
N VAL A 73 1.34 -0.79 6.56
CA VAL A 73 -0.11 -0.56 6.69
C VAL A 73 -0.61 -1.03 8.04
N LYS A 74 -1.55 -0.30 8.62
CA LYS A 74 -2.21 -0.64 9.88
C LYS A 74 -3.72 -0.38 9.77
N GLN A 75 -4.51 -1.41 10.00
CA GLN A 75 -5.96 -1.31 10.18
C GLN A 75 -6.30 -1.70 11.64
N ASN A 76 -7.06 -0.88 12.35
CA ASN A 76 -7.32 -1.10 13.78
C ASN A 76 -8.48 -2.08 14.03
N ALA A 77 -9.48 -2.14 13.15
CA ALA A 77 -10.61 -3.08 13.20
C ALA A 77 -11.12 -3.37 11.78
N PRO A 78 -11.89 -4.47 11.55
CA PRO A 78 -12.37 -4.82 10.22
C PRO A 78 -13.18 -3.70 9.58
N TYR A 79 -12.89 -3.40 8.30
CA TYR A 79 -13.51 -2.34 7.48
C TYR A 79 -13.28 -0.89 7.95
N GLU A 80 -12.51 -0.66 9.02
CA GLU A 80 -12.03 0.67 9.39
C GLU A 80 -10.94 1.18 8.44
N ASP A 81 -10.58 2.45 8.59
CA ASP A 81 -9.52 3.09 7.81
C ASP A 81 -8.18 2.35 7.90
N ILE A 82 -7.43 2.43 6.81
CA ILE A 82 -6.11 1.82 6.65
C ILE A 82 -5.08 2.94 6.68
N LEU A 83 -4.34 3.00 7.79
CA LEU A 83 -3.25 3.95 7.98
C LEU A 83 -2.01 3.44 7.26
N ILE A 84 -1.36 4.33 6.50
CA ILE A 84 -0.16 4.05 5.69
C ILE A 84 1.01 4.84 6.27
N THR A 85 2.14 4.19 6.51
CA THR A 85 3.38 4.84 6.98
C THR A 85 4.56 4.44 6.10
N ARG A 86 5.69 5.15 6.23
CA ARG A 86 6.94 4.80 5.55
C ARG A 86 7.40 3.36 5.87
N GLY A 87 7.74 2.59 4.83
CA GLY A 87 8.43 1.31 4.92
C GLY A 87 9.95 1.47 4.81
N SER A 88 10.71 0.41 5.07
CA SER A 88 12.18 0.49 5.18
C SER A 88 12.86 0.72 3.82
N ASN A 89 12.20 0.39 2.71
CA ASN A 89 12.72 0.53 1.34
C ASN A 89 12.31 1.84 0.64
N MET A 90 11.64 2.77 1.34
CA MET A 90 11.14 4.04 0.78
C MET A 90 12.24 5.09 0.59
#